data_AF-A0A957J5L3-F1
#
_entry.id   AF-A0A957J5L3-F1
#
_cell.length_a   1.000
_cell.length_b   1.000
_cell.length_c   1.000
_cell.angle_alpha   90.00
_cell.angle_beta   90.00
_cell.angle_gamma   90.00
#
_symmetry.space_group_name_H-M   'P 1'
#
loop_
_entity.id
_entity.type
_entity.pdbx_description
1 polymer ?
#
loop_
_entity_poly.entity_id
_entity_poly.type
_entity_poly.pdbx_seq_one_letter_code
_entity_poly.pdbx_strand_id
1 'polypeptide(L)'
;TSLSTVYGLAQAIGAQNGQHHFRVIQLPMNLFETGAVTEKNLSGDQNVLQFAEANGLGVLINRPLNAIAGNVLTRLADVPQPAYPASKMEVSTAVDISVRAERMLHEHILPQLPLDDETQQTVWEYLAVGTMLQGQWRAFGTYHNWRDIRSRFILPRAQSGTQFLANLENPPVEMEDWLNGYINTLNTALAAVTAFYQESGHKAMADIKQQVETADPDWSAATLSQTAVRALRGTTGVTAVLVGMRQKAYVNDVLAGLIHPITPQPRETAWQQMRHRG
;
A
#
# COMPACT_ATOMS: atom_id res chain seq x y z
N THR A 1 20.89 10.36 -16.12
CA THR A 1 20.98 11.36 -17.21
C THR A 1 20.22 12.60 -16.81
N SER A 2 20.82 13.79 -16.87
CA SER A 2 20.14 15.05 -16.51
C SER A 2 19.12 15.44 -17.58
N LEU A 3 17.98 16.02 -17.17
CA LEU A 3 16.97 16.56 -18.08
C LEU A 3 17.56 17.63 -19.02
N SER A 4 18.46 18.48 -18.50
CA SER A 4 19.12 19.52 -19.30
C SER A 4 19.92 18.95 -20.46
N THR A 5 20.59 17.81 -20.27
CA THR A 5 21.31 17.11 -21.33
C THR A 5 20.37 16.58 -22.40
N VAL A 6 19.27 15.93 -22.00
CA VAL A 6 18.27 15.40 -22.94
C VAL A 6 17.64 16.51 -23.77
N TYR A 7 17.29 17.62 -23.12
CA TYR A 7 16.74 18.79 -23.79
C TYR A 7 17.73 19.40 -24.79
N GLY A 8 18.99 19.58 -24.39
CA GLY A 8 20.05 20.08 -25.29
C GLY A 8 20.28 19.18 -26.51
N LEU A 9 20.22 17.86 -26.34
CA LEU A 9 20.28 16.91 -27.46
C LEU A 9 19.07 17.06 -28.39
N ALA A 10 17.86 17.20 -27.84
CA ALA A 10 16.66 17.43 -28.64
C ALA A 10 16.76 18.73 -29.45
N GLN A 11 17.29 19.80 -28.86
CA GLN A 11 17.58 21.05 -29.56
C GLN A 11 18.61 20.87 -30.67
N ALA A 12 19.72 20.19 -30.41
CA ALA A 12 20.77 19.96 -31.40
C ALA A 12 20.27 19.14 -32.60
N ILE A 13 19.46 18.10 -32.35
CA ILE A 13 18.85 17.29 -33.42
C ILE A 13 17.80 18.12 -34.17
N GLY A 14 16.94 18.85 -33.45
CA GLY A 14 15.89 19.68 -34.02
C GLY A 14 16.40 20.89 -34.81
N ALA A 15 17.61 21.37 -34.53
CA ALA A 15 18.23 22.49 -35.22
C ALA A 15 18.37 22.25 -36.74
N GLN A 16 18.52 20.98 -37.17
CA GLN A 16 18.57 20.63 -38.59
C GLN A 16 17.23 20.87 -39.32
N ASN A 17 16.11 20.78 -38.60
CA ASN A 17 14.75 20.88 -39.14
C ASN A 17 13.97 22.10 -38.59
N GLY A 18 14.65 23.02 -37.89
CA GLY A 18 14.08 24.23 -37.32
C GLY A 18 13.25 24.08 -36.04
N GLN A 19 12.89 22.86 -35.61
CA GLN A 19 12.11 22.59 -34.38
C GLN A 19 12.38 21.19 -33.80
N HIS A 20 12.13 20.99 -32.49
CA HIS A 20 12.10 19.68 -31.83
C HIS A 20 10.71 19.36 -31.24
N HIS A 21 10.41 18.05 -31.14
CA HIS A 21 9.14 17.53 -30.59
C HIS A 21 9.22 17.08 -29.13
N PHE A 22 10.39 17.22 -28.48
CA PHE A 22 10.53 16.97 -27.06
C PHE A 22 9.77 18.04 -26.26
N ARG A 23 8.56 17.70 -25.81
CA ARG A 23 7.59 18.66 -25.22
C ARG A 23 7.00 18.20 -23.89
N VAL A 24 7.20 16.95 -23.50
CA VAL A 24 6.57 16.39 -22.30
C VAL A 24 7.58 15.54 -21.54
N ILE A 25 7.59 15.69 -20.22
CA ILE A 25 8.35 14.84 -19.30
C ILE A 25 7.39 14.17 -18.32
N GLN A 26 7.80 13.00 -17.84
CA GLN A 26 7.10 12.28 -16.78
C GLN A 26 8.07 11.98 -15.65
N LEU A 27 7.66 12.26 -14.40
CA LEU A 27 8.48 11.99 -13.22
C LEU A 27 7.64 11.64 -11.99
N PRO A 28 8.21 10.88 -11.03
CA PRO A 28 7.54 10.63 -9.77
C PRO A 28 7.55 11.89 -8.91
N MET A 29 6.39 12.20 -8.33
CA MET A 29 6.25 13.20 -7.27
C MET A 29 5.04 12.85 -6.42
N ASN A 30 5.20 12.90 -5.10
CA ASN A 30 4.13 12.72 -4.12
C ASN A 30 4.55 13.37 -2.79
N LEU A 31 3.74 13.16 -1.74
CA LEU A 31 3.96 13.73 -0.41
C LEU A 31 5.30 13.36 0.24
N PHE A 32 5.98 12.31 -0.24
CA PHE A 32 7.28 11.85 0.27
C PHE A 32 8.40 11.99 -0.77
N GLU A 33 8.08 11.84 -2.06
CA GLU A 33 9.01 12.09 -3.17
C GLU A 33 8.89 13.55 -3.63
N THR A 34 9.46 14.48 -2.86
CA THR A 34 9.32 15.93 -3.06
C THR A 34 10.39 16.57 -3.96
N GLY A 35 11.36 15.76 -4.42
CA GLY A 35 12.56 16.21 -5.13
C GLY A 35 12.29 17.09 -6.36
N ALA A 36 11.16 16.89 -7.05
CA ALA A 36 10.76 17.72 -8.18
C ALA A 36 10.70 19.22 -7.86
N VAL A 37 10.35 19.57 -6.62
CA VAL A 37 10.29 20.96 -6.14
C VAL A 37 11.53 21.30 -5.32
N THR A 38 12.02 20.37 -4.50
CA THR A 38 13.01 20.68 -3.46
C THR A 38 14.46 20.50 -3.89
N GLU A 39 14.73 19.74 -4.96
CA GLU A 39 16.09 19.51 -5.45
C GLU A 39 16.43 20.46 -6.60
N LYS A 40 17.40 21.33 -6.34
CA LYS A 40 17.95 22.28 -7.32
C LYS A 40 19.19 21.72 -7.98
N ASN A 41 19.02 20.62 -8.71
CA ASN A 41 20.13 19.85 -9.29
C ASN A 41 20.34 20.09 -10.78
N LEU A 42 19.62 21.05 -11.37
CA LEU A 42 19.79 21.46 -12.77
C LEU A 42 20.62 22.75 -12.88
N SER A 43 21.02 23.06 -14.11
CA SER A 43 21.77 24.28 -14.43
C SER A 43 21.08 25.52 -13.89
N GLY A 44 21.84 26.44 -13.29
CA GLY A 44 21.28 27.69 -12.75
C GLY A 44 20.52 27.54 -11.44
N ASP A 45 20.82 26.51 -10.63
CA ASP A 45 20.17 26.25 -9.33
C ASP A 45 18.64 26.07 -9.46
N GLN A 46 18.21 25.49 -10.58
CA GLN A 46 16.80 25.23 -10.88
C GLN A 46 16.40 23.81 -10.45
N ASN A 47 15.15 23.66 -10.00
CA ASN A 47 14.51 22.36 -9.90
C ASN A 47 13.91 21.93 -11.26
N VAL A 48 13.46 20.68 -11.35
CA VAL A 48 12.94 20.11 -12.61
C VAL A 48 11.68 20.82 -13.11
N LEU A 49 10.82 21.32 -12.22
CA LEU A 49 9.60 22.03 -12.59
C LEU A 49 9.91 23.41 -13.17
N GLN A 50 10.84 24.14 -12.54
CA GLN A 50 11.33 25.44 -13.03
C GLN A 50 12.01 25.31 -14.39
N PHE A 51 12.85 24.28 -14.56
CA PHE A 51 13.48 24.00 -15.86
C PHE A 51 12.44 23.67 -16.94
N ALA A 52 11.43 22.86 -16.61
CA ALA A 52 10.36 22.51 -17.52
C ALA A 52 9.54 23.74 -17.94
N GLU A 53 9.17 24.59 -16.98
CA GLU A 53 8.44 25.84 -17.22
C GLU A 53 9.24 26.79 -18.13
N ALA A 54 10.52 27.02 -17.83
CA ALA A 54 11.40 27.88 -18.63
C ALA A 54 11.57 27.42 -20.08
N ASN A 55 11.38 26.13 -20.35
CA ASN A 55 11.51 25.52 -21.68
C ASN A 55 10.17 25.12 -22.31
N GLY A 56 9.04 25.48 -21.69
CA GLY A 56 7.70 25.17 -22.20
C GLY A 56 7.43 23.66 -22.32
N LEU A 57 7.95 22.86 -21.39
CA LEU A 57 7.70 21.42 -21.31
C LEU A 57 6.46 21.15 -20.43
N GLY A 58 5.58 20.27 -20.90
CA GLY A 58 4.51 19.71 -20.09
C GLY A 58 5.06 18.69 -19.09
N VAL A 59 4.55 18.73 -17.86
CA VAL A 59 4.98 17.87 -16.76
C VAL A 59 3.86 16.94 -16.33
N LEU A 60 4.08 15.64 -16.51
CA LEU A 60 3.19 14.57 -16.05
C LEU A 60 3.74 13.96 -14.76
N ILE A 61 2.99 14.10 -13.66
CA ILE A 61 3.35 13.47 -12.39
C ILE A 61 2.81 12.04 -12.37
N ASN A 62 3.67 11.06 -12.13
CA ASN A 62 3.27 9.68 -11.87
C ASN A 62 3.48 9.28 -10.40
N ARG A 63 2.87 8.15 -10.01
CA ARG A 63 2.90 7.62 -8.63
C ARG A 63 2.47 8.63 -7.54
N PRO A 64 1.43 9.47 -7.76
CA PRO A 64 1.02 10.49 -6.79
C PRO A 64 0.54 9.91 -5.45
N LEU A 65 0.04 8.67 -5.46
CA LEU A 65 -0.51 7.97 -4.30
C LEU A 65 0.34 6.78 -3.84
N ASN A 66 1.55 6.62 -4.37
CA ASN A 66 2.42 5.48 -4.06
C ASN A 66 3.82 6.00 -3.71
N ALA A 67 4.02 6.29 -2.43
CA ALA A 67 5.28 6.73 -1.89
C ALA A 67 6.20 5.54 -1.64
N ILE A 68 7.48 5.68 -1.97
CA ILE A 68 8.52 4.73 -1.57
C ILE A 68 9.45 5.45 -0.60
N ALA A 69 9.45 5.00 0.66
CA ALA A 69 10.35 5.49 1.70
C ALA A 69 11.09 4.29 2.30
N GLY A 70 12.43 4.31 2.30
CA GLY A 70 13.26 3.24 2.91
C GLY A 70 12.93 1.82 2.43
N ASN A 71 12.73 1.61 1.12
CA ASN A 71 12.26 0.35 0.50
C ASN A 71 10.82 -0.10 0.83
N VAL A 72 10.05 0.69 1.59
CA VAL A 72 8.65 0.41 1.88
C VAL A 72 7.74 1.21 0.95
N LEU A 73 6.86 0.49 0.23
CA LEU A 73 5.80 1.12 -0.56
C LEU A 73 4.63 1.49 0.36
N THR A 74 4.47 2.78 0.64
CA THR A 74 3.31 3.34 1.34
C THR A 74 2.32 3.85 0.32
N ARG A 75 1.14 3.21 0.27
CA ARG A 75 0.05 3.69 -0.56
C ARG A 75 -0.77 4.73 0.21
N LEU A 76 -0.85 5.93 -0.36
CA LEU A 76 -1.67 7.05 0.12
C LEU A 76 -3.11 6.90 -0.37
N ALA A 77 -3.73 5.76 -0.09
CA ALA A 77 -5.12 5.48 -0.45
C ALA A 77 -5.84 4.88 0.75
N ASP A 78 -7.14 5.11 0.84
CA ASP A 78 -7.91 4.78 2.04
C ASP A 78 -7.78 3.30 2.45
N VAL A 79 -7.41 3.11 3.72
CA VAL A 79 -7.62 1.87 4.46
C VAL A 79 -9.09 1.81 4.86
N PRO A 80 -9.82 0.70 4.66
CA PRO A 80 -11.21 0.61 5.13
C PRO A 80 -11.27 0.71 6.66
N GLN A 81 -12.29 1.36 7.23
CA GLN A 81 -12.45 1.38 8.68
C GLN A 81 -12.61 -0.03 9.25
N PRO A 82 -11.93 -0.35 10.37
CA PRO A 82 -12.16 -1.61 11.04
C PRO A 82 -13.58 -1.62 11.64
N ALA A 83 -14.21 -2.79 11.66
CA ALA A 83 -15.51 -2.94 12.35
C ALA A 83 -15.38 -2.68 13.86
N TYR A 84 -14.21 -2.94 14.44
CA TYR A 84 -13.83 -2.64 15.81
C TYR A 84 -12.30 -2.50 15.91
N PRO A 85 -11.77 -1.68 16.83
CA PRO A 85 -10.33 -1.58 17.05
C PRO A 85 -9.82 -2.82 17.80
N ALA A 86 -9.00 -3.64 17.16
CA ALA A 86 -8.37 -4.78 17.82
C ALA A 86 -7.09 -4.36 18.56
N SER A 87 -7.03 -4.62 19.86
CA SER A 87 -5.86 -4.45 20.70
C SER A 87 -4.80 -5.54 20.42
N LYS A 88 -3.54 -5.26 20.79
CA LYS A 88 -2.45 -6.24 20.67
C LYS A 88 -2.74 -7.52 21.47
N MET A 89 -3.44 -7.40 22.59
CA MET A 89 -3.81 -8.53 23.45
C MET A 89 -4.87 -9.39 22.76
N GLU A 90 -5.91 -8.79 22.19
CA GLU A 90 -6.95 -9.53 21.46
C GLU A 90 -6.38 -10.28 20.26
N VAL A 91 -5.47 -9.66 19.50
CA VAL A 91 -4.79 -10.34 18.39
C VAL A 91 -3.98 -11.53 18.89
N SER A 92 -3.15 -11.33 19.93
CA SER A 92 -2.35 -12.41 20.53
C SER A 92 -3.24 -13.56 21.02
N THR A 93 -4.32 -13.26 21.75
CA THR A 93 -5.26 -14.28 22.24
C THR A 93 -5.92 -15.05 21.09
N ALA A 94 -6.40 -14.36 20.05
CA ALA A 94 -7.04 -15.02 18.92
C ALA A 94 -6.05 -15.93 18.15
N VAL A 95 -4.81 -15.47 17.96
CA VAL A 95 -3.74 -16.27 17.34
C VAL A 95 -3.39 -17.49 18.21
N ASP A 96 -3.25 -17.32 19.52
CA ASP A 96 -2.94 -18.43 20.44
C ASP A 96 -4.05 -19.49 20.47
N ILE A 97 -5.31 -19.10 20.31
CA ILE A 97 -6.43 -20.04 20.19
C ILE A 97 -6.32 -20.85 18.87
N SER A 98 -5.99 -20.21 17.75
CA SER A 98 -5.73 -20.91 16.47
C SER A 98 -4.57 -21.91 16.60
N VAL A 99 -3.47 -21.52 17.24
CA VAL A 99 -2.30 -22.38 17.50
C VAL A 99 -2.68 -23.63 18.31
N ARG A 100 -3.62 -23.52 19.25
CA ARG A 100 -4.09 -24.69 20.02
C ARG A 100 -4.89 -25.66 19.15
N ALA A 101 -5.76 -25.15 18.27
CA ALA A 101 -6.50 -25.99 17.33
C ALA A 101 -5.54 -26.72 16.38
N GLU A 102 -4.53 -26.02 15.88
CA GLU A 102 -3.43 -26.56 15.07
C GLU A 102 -2.64 -27.66 15.79
N ARG A 103 -2.28 -27.45 17.05
CA ARG A 103 -1.58 -28.47 17.84
C ARG A 103 -2.43 -29.74 18.01
N MET A 104 -3.74 -29.59 18.23
CA MET A 104 -4.66 -30.73 18.33
C MET A 104 -4.65 -31.56 17.03
N LEU A 105 -4.67 -30.90 15.86
CA LEU A 105 -4.54 -31.57 14.58
C LEU A 105 -3.25 -32.40 14.50
N HIS A 106 -2.11 -31.76 14.79
CA HIS A 106 -0.81 -32.39 14.63
C HIS A 106 -0.57 -33.54 15.59
N GLU A 107 -0.91 -33.37 16.87
CA GLU A 107 -0.60 -34.34 17.93
C GLU A 107 -1.63 -35.47 18.04
N HIS A 108 -2.89 -35.21 17.69
CA HIS A 108 -3.99 -36.15 17.97
C HIS A 108 -4.69 -36.63 16.71
N ILE A 109 -4.95 -35.77 15.72
CA ILE A 109 -5.79 -36.16 14.56
C ILE A 109 -4.96 -36.76 13.42
N LEU A 110 -3.90 -36.07 12.95
CA LEU A 110 -3.08 -36.55 11.83
C LEU A 110 -2.49 -37.96 12.05
N PRO A 111 -1.97 -38.32 13.24
CA PRO A 111 -1.41 -39.66 13.46
C PRO A 111 -2.42 -40.81 13.36
N GLN A 112 -3.72 -40.50 13.42
CA GLN A 112 -4.79 -41.50 13.30
C GLN A 112 -5.25 -41.70 11.84
N LEU A 113 -4.78 -40.85 10.91
CA LEU A 113 -5.17 -40.93 9.51
C LEU A 113 -4.29 -41.95 8.76
N PRO A 114 -4.87 -42.69 7.79
CA PRO A 114 -4.12 -43.62 6.94
C PRO A 114 -3.35 -42.86 5.83
N LEU A 115 -2.49 -41.92 6.23
CA LEU A 115 -1.68 -41.08 5.35
C LEU A 115 -0.20 -41.35 5.61
N ASP A 116 0.65 -41.27 4.58
CA ASP A 116 2.10 -41.29 4.75
C ASP A 116 2.61 -40.02 5.46
N ASP A 117 3.82 -40.11 6.02
CA ASP A 117 4.44 -39.04 6.81
C ASP A 117 4.60 -37.73 6.00
N GLU A 118 4.88 -37.83 4.69
CA GLU A 118 5.05 -36.66 3.81
C GLU A 118 3.73 -35.91 3.61
N THR A 119 2.63 -36.64 3.42
CA THR A 119 1.29 -36.10 3.29
C THR A 119 0.81 -35.48 4.60
N GLN A 120 1.04 -36.15 5.74
CA GLN A 120 0.70 -35.60 7.06
C GLN A 120 1.44 -34.28 7.30
N GLN A 121 2.74 -34.23 7.01
CA GLN A 121 3.54 -33.02 7.14
C GLN A 121 3.05 -31.89 6.23
N THR A 122 2.70 -32.20 4.97
CA THR A 122 2.18 -31.20 4.02
C THR A 122 0.85 -30.60 4.49
N VAL A 123 -0.07 -31.45 4.98
CA VAL A 123 -1.36 -30.99 5.51
C VAL A 123 -1.16 -30.09 6.73
N TRP A 124 -0.27 -30.49 7.63
CA TRP A 124 0.12 -29.68 8.78
C TRP A 124 0.62 -28.30 8.35
N GLU A 125 1.58 -28.24 7.42
CA GLU A 125 2.16 -26.98 6.94
C GLU A 125 1.12 -26.04 6.29
N TYR A 126 0.09 -26.60 5.67
CA TYR A 126 -0.98 -25.81 5.06
C TYR A 126 -1.91 -25.20 6.11
N LEU A 127 -2.11 -25.90 7.23
CA LEU A 127 -3.04 -25.53 8.30
C LEU A 127 -2.38 -24.83 9.50
N ALA A 128 -1.04 -24.85 9.61
CA ALA A 128 -0.25 -24.19 10.65
C ALA A 128 -0.19 -22.64 10.53
N VAL A 129 -1.33 -22.00 10.23
CA VAL A 129 -1.44 -20.56 9.98
C VAL A 129 -1.28 -19.76 11.27
N GLY A 130 -1.95 -20.14 12.35
CA GLY A 130 -1.81 -19.54 13.67
C GLY A 130 -0.37 -19.61 14.15
N THR A 131 0.32 -20.74 13.93
CA THR A 131 1.74 -20.91 14.24
C THR A 131 2.60 -19.91 13.46
N MET A 132 2.34 -19.74 12.16
CA MET A 132 2.98 -18.69 11.34
C MET A 132 2.70 -17.28 11.90
N LEU A 133 1.45 -16.99 12.30
CA LEU A 133 1.06 -15.68 12.83
C LEU A 133 1.69 -15.40 14.19
N GLN A 134 1.80 -16.39 15.08
CA GLN A 134 2.27 -16.20 16.46
C GLN A 134 3.65 -15.53 16.52
N GLY A 135 4.57 -15.92 15.64
CA GLY A 135 5.92 -15.35 15.58
C GLY A 135 6.02 -14.00 14.86
N GLN A 136 5.07 -13.67 13.97
CA GLN A 136 5.30 -12.65 12.94
C GLN A 136 4.14 -11.69 12.67
N TRP A 137 3.00 -11.81 13.37
CA TRP A 137 1.82 -11.01 13.03
C TRP A 137 2.03 -9.49 13.11
N ARG A 138 3.05 -9.02 13.84
CA ARG A 138 3.42 -7.59 13.93
C ARG A 138 4.33 -7.13 12.79
N ALA A 139 4.95 -8.06 12.07
CA ALA A 139 6.02 -7.80 11.11
C ALA A 139 5.53 -7.66 9.65
N PHE A 140 4.22 -7.67 9.39
CA PHE A 140 3.68 -7.49 8.04
C PHE A 140 3.71 -6.04 7.54
N GLY A 141 4.21 -5.08 8.30
CA GLY A 141 4.36 -3.69 7.84
C GLY A 141 3.04 -2.95 7.69
N THR A 142 2.48 -2.89 6.47
CA THR A 142 1.27 -2.11 6.15
C THR A 142 0.03 -3.00 6.01
N TYR A 143 -1.17 -2.39 6.15
CA TYR A 143 -2.43 -3.06 5.87
C TYR A 143 -2.49 -3.71 4.49
N HIS A 144 -1.93 -3.05 3.46
CA HIS A 144 -1.92 -3.60 2.11
C HIS A 144 -1.06 -4.86 2.00
N ASN A 145 0.13 -4.86 2.62
CA ASN A 145 0.98 -6.04 2.64
C ASN A 145 0.31 -7.20 3.40
N TRP A 146 -0.28 -6.92 4.57
CA TRP A 146 -1.10 -7.91 5.28
C TRP A 146 -2.22 -8.48 4.41
N ARG A 147 -3.00 -7.62 3.74
CA ARG A 147 -4.11 -8.04 2.87
C ARG A 147 -3.61 -8.94 1.73
N ASP A 148 -2.48 -8.59 1.12
CA ASP A 148 -1.92 -9.34 0.01
C ASP A 148 -1.37 -10.70 0.48
N ILE A 149 -0.64 -10.77 1.60
CA ILE A 149 -0.20 -12.03 2.22
C ILE A 149 -1.41 -12.90 2.59
N ARG A 150 -2.42 -12.33 3.24
CA ARG A 150 -3.64 -13.03 3.62
C ARG A 150 -4.34 -13.66 2.42
N SER A 151 -4.51 -12.89 1.33
CA SER A 151 -5.32 -13.31 0.19
C SER A 151 -4.57 -14.21 -0.80
N ARG A 152 -3.26 -14.04 -0.94
CA ARG A 152 -2.45 -14.78 -1.92
C ARG A 152 -1.75 -16.00 -1.34
N PHE A 153 -1.51 -16.02 -0.03
CA PHE A 153 -0.74 -17.08 0.62
C PHE A 153 -1.54 -17.81 1.69
N ILE A 154 -2.07 -17.08 2.69
CA ILE A 154 -2.70 -17.71 3.86
C ILE A 154 -4.01 -18.40 3.49
N LEU A 155 -4.96 -17.68 2.89
CA LEU A 155 -6.30 -18.22 2.60
C LEU A 155 -6.25 -19.42 1.63
N PRO A 156 -5.52 -19.38 0.50
CA PRO A 156 -5.46 -20.52 -0.40
C PRO A 156 -4.90 -21.79 0.24
N ARG A 157 -3.86 -21.66 1.09
CA ARG A 157 -3.27 -22.80 1.82
C ARG A 157 -4.24 -23.39 2.82
N ALA A 158 -4.84 -22.55 3.66
CA ALA A 158 -5.81 -22.98 4.65
C ALA A 158 -7.01 -23.68 3.98
N GLN A 159 -7.56 -23.09 2.92
CA GLN A 159 -8.66 -23.67 2.15
C GLN A 159 -8.30 -25.02 1.52
N SER A 160 -7.09 -25.12 0.96
CA SER A 160 -6.61 -26.38 0.37
C SER A 160 -6.47 -27.47 1.44
N GLY A 161 -5.90 -27.15 2.60
CA GLY A 161 -5.77 -28.09 3.72
C GLY A 161 -7.12 -28.51 4.29
N THR A 162 -8.06 -27.57 4.50
CA THR A 162 -9.39 -27.90 5.00
C THR A 162 -10.19 -28.72 4.00
N GLN A 163 -10.07 -28.43 2.71
CA GLN A 163 -10.76 -29.16 1.65
C GLN A 163 -10.22 -30.59 1.52
N PHE A 164 -8.91 -30.77 1.66
CA PHE A 164 -8.29 -32.09 1.69
C PHE A 164 -8.85 -32.93 2.84
N LEU A 165 -8.83 -32.40 4.07
CA LEU A 165 -9.34 -33.11 5.25
C LEU A 165 -10.84 -33.39 5.17
N ALA A 166 -11.63 -32.46 4.64
CA ALA A 166 -13.08 -32.63 4.47
C ALA A 166 -13.46 -33.72 3.44
N ASN A 167 -12.53 -34.07 2.53
CA ASN A 167 -12.75 -35.06 1.48
C ASN A 167 -12.17 -36.44 1.81
N LEU A 168 -11.67 -36.67 3.03
CA LEU A 168 -11.12 -37.97 3.42
C LEU A 168 -12.21 -39.05 3.43
N GLU A 169 -11.86 -40.23 2.94
CA GLU A 169 -12.71 -41.41 3.08
C GLU A 169 -12.62 -41.94 4.51
N ASN A 170 -13.74 -42.01 5.22
CA ASN A 170 -13.86 -42.44 6.62
C ASN A 170 -13.05 -41.56 7.61
N PRO A 171 -13.42 -40.27 7.79
CA PRO A 171 -12.73 -39.40 8.73
C PRO A 171 -12.95 -39.85 10.19
N PRO A 172 -12.00 -39.56 11.11
CA PRO A 172 -12.20 -39.74 12.55
C PRO A 172 -13.44 -38.97 13.04
N VAL A 173 -14.12 -39.48 14.07
CA VAL A 173 -15.35 -38.88 14.62
C VAL A 173 -15.13 -37.41 15.05
N GLU A 174 -13.94 -37.09 15.53
CA GLU A 174 -13.56 -35.76 16.02
C GLU A 174 -13.21 -34.77 14.89
N MET A 175 -13.08 -35.24 13.64
CA MET A 175 -12.57 -34.44 12.52
C MET A 175 -13.51 -33.30 12.13
N GLU A 176 -14.82 -33.56 12.05
CA GLU A 176 -15.80 -32.55 11.63
C GLU A 176 -15.88 -31.41 12.66
N ASP A 177 -15.98 -31.75 13.94
CA ASP A 177 -15.98 -30.79 15.05
C ASP A 177 -14.67 -29.99 15.08
N TRP A 178 -13.54 -30.66 14.87
CA TRP A 178 -12.25 -29.98 14.79
C TRP A 178 -12.18 -29.03 13.60
N LEU A 179 -12.58 -29.45 12.39
CA LEU A 179 -12.57 -28.60 11.19
C LEU A 179 -13.39 -27.33 11.39
N ASN A 180 -14.61 -27.47 11.93
CA ASN A 180 -15.48 -26.34 12.24
C ASN A 180 -14.84 -25.41 13.29
N GLY A 181 -14.27 -25.98 14.35
CA GLY A 181 -13.55 -25.22 15.39
C GLY A 181 -12.32 -24.49 14.83
N TYR A 182 -11.52 -25.16 14.01
CA TYR A 182 -10.34 -24.59 13.37
C TYR A 182 -10.72 -23.44 12.43
N ILE A 183 -11.70 -23.63 11.54
CA ILE A 183 -12.15 -22.57 10.61
C ILE A 183 -12.63 -21.33 11.39
N ASN A 184 -13.40 -21.53 12.47
CA ASN A 184 -13.90 -20.43 13.30
C ASN A 184 -12.77 -19.68 14.00
N THR A 185 -11.84 -20.41 14.62
CA THR A 185 -10.70 -19.81 15.35
C THR A 185 -9.73 -19.11 14.40
N LEU A 186 -9.45 -19.70 13.23
CA LEU A 186 -8.66 -19.08 12.17
C LEU A 186 -9.32 -17.79 11.66
N ASN A 187 -10.61 -17.82 11.33
CA ASN A 187 -11.32 -16.63 10.85
C ASN A 187 -11.28 -15.50 11.89
N THR A 188 -11.40 -15.85 13.18
CA THR A 188 -11.30 -14.89 14.29
C THR A 188 -9.90 -14.28 14.36
N ALA A 189 -8.84 -15.10 14.27
CA ALA A 189 -7.46 -14.64 14.27
C ALA A 189 -7.17 -13.71 13.07
N LEU A 190 -7.58 -14.11 11.85
CA LEU A 190 -7.40 -13.30 10.65
C LEU A 190 -8.17 -11.98 10.72
N ALA A 191 -9.39 -11.98 11.28
CA ALA A 191 -10.18 -10.78 11.49
C ALA A 191 -9.49 -9.83 12.48
N ALA A 192 -9.00 -10.35 13.62
CA ALA A 192 -8.30 -9.54 14.61
C ALA A 192 -7.02 -8.91 14.06
N VAL A 193 -6.17 -9.68 13.35
CA VAL A 193 -4.96 -9.14 12.70
C VAL A 193 -5.33 -8.09 11.66
N THR A 194 -6.40 -8.32 10.88
CA THR A 194 -6.90 -7.35 9.90
C THR A 194 -7.33 -6.04 10.57
N ALA A 195 -8.13 -6.12 11.62
CA ALA A 195 -8.60 -4.95 12.37
C ALA A 195 -7.43 -4.15 12.98
N PHE A 196 -6.42 -4.83 13.51
CA PHE A 196 -5.21 -4.19 14.03
C PHE A 196 -4.44 -3.39 12.97
N TYR A 197 -4.25 -3.98 11.79
CA TYR A 197 -3.57 -3.28 10.69
C TYR A 197 -4.44 -2.17 10.07
N GLN A 198 -5.76 -2.33 10.06
CA GLN A 198 -6.67 -1.27 9.65
C GLN A 198 -6.55 -0.06 10.57
N GLU A 199 -6.66 -0.27 11.88
CA GLU A 199 -6.55 0.79 12.89
C GLU A 199 -5.20 1.52 12.81
N SER A 200 -4.11 0.75 12.69
CA SER A 200 -2.76 1.32 12.56
C SER A 200 -2.60 2.11 11.25
N GLY A 201 -3.20 1.62 10.16
CA GLY A 201 -3.25 2.32 8.87
C GLY A 201 -4.03 3.64 8.94
N HIS A 202 -5.19 3.65 9.59
CA HIS A 202 -6.00 4.86 9.79
C HIS A 202 -5.27 5.93 10.57
N LYS A 203 -4.62 5.56 11.69
CA LYS A 203 -3.81 6.49 12.49
C LYS A 203 -2.68 7.10 11.67
N ALA A 204 -1.91 6.26 10.98
CA ALA A 204 -0.83 6.74 10.12
C ALA A 204 -1.33 7.68 9.01
N MET A 205 -2.48 7.39 8.39
CA MET A 205 -3.07 8.25 7.38
C MET A 205 -3.57 9.59 7.94
N ALA A 206 -4.19 9.57 9.12
CA ALA A 206 -4.63 10.78 9.81
C ALA A 206 -3.42 11.67 10.17
N ASP A 207 -2.35 11.08 10.68
CA ASP A 207 -1.11 11.78 11.02
C ASP A 207 -0.49 12.42 9.77
N ILE A 208 -0.38 11.68 8.66
CA ILE A 208 0.12 12.22 7.39
C ILE A 208 -0.78 13.37 6.92
N LYS A 209 -2.11 13.19 6.94
CA LYS A 209 -3.04 14.23 6.50
C LYS A 209 -2.87 15.51 7.32
N GLN A 210 -2.79 15.40 8.65
CA GLN A 210 -2.57 16.54 9.54
C GLN A 210 -1.25 17.25 9.24
N GLN A 211 -0.18 16.50 8.95
CA GLN A 211 1.12 17.08 8.59
C GLN A 211 1.05 17.85 7.28
N VAL A 212 0.35 17.31 6.28
CA VAL A 212 0.18 17.95 4.96
C VAL A 212 -0.63 19.23 5.08
N GLU A 213 -1.70 19.24 5.86
CA GLU A 213 -2.52 20.42 6.11
C GLU A 213 -1.79 21.49 6.93
N THR A 214 -0.88 21.07 7.81
CA THR A 214 0.02 21.99 8.53
C THR A 214 1.04 22.64 7.60
N ALA A 215 1.56 21.87 6.63
CA ALA A 215 2.52 22.37 5.65
C ALA A 215 1.87 23.39 4.71
N ASP A 216 0.62 23.14 4.32
CA ASP A 216 -0.17 24.08 3.51
C ASP A 216 -1.69 23.84 3.68
N PRO A 217 -2.42 24.79 4.31
CA PRO A 217 -3.85 24.64 4.55
C PRO A 217 -4.69 24.48 3.27
N ASP A 218 -4.24 25.05 2.14
CA ASP A 218 -4.97 24.94 0.87
C ASP A 218 -4.97 23.52 0.31
N TRP A 219 -4.08 22.64 0.79
CA TRP A 219 -4.03 21.24 0.38
C TRP A 219 -5.13 20.39 1.04
N SER A 220 -5.79 20.90 2.07
CA SER A 220 -6.85 20.18 2.79
C SER A 220 -7.97 19.71 1.84
N ALA A 221 -8.43 18.48 2.06
CA ALA A 221 -9.50 17.84 1.32
C ALA A 221 -10.17 16.75 2.19
N ALA A 222 -11.19 16.07 1.67
CA ALA A 222 -11.92 15.07 2.46
C ALA A 222 -11.05 13.85 2.81
N THR A 223 -10.35 13.28 1.83
CA THR A 223 -9.50 12.09 1.98
C THR A 223 -8.03 12.42 1.75
N LEU A 224 -7.13 11.58 2.27
CA LEU A 224 -5.68 11.79 2.08
C LEU A 224 -5.28 11.68 0.59
N SER A 225 -5.95 10.82 -0.18
CA SER A 225 -5.78 10.72 -1.63
C SER A 225 -6.15 12.02 -2.33
N GLN A 226 -7.28 12.63 -1.97
CA GLN A 226 -7.67 13.94 -2.49
C GLN A 226 -6.67 15.01 -2.08
N THR A 227 -6.22 15.04 -0.81
CA THR A 227 -5.21 15.98 -0.32
C THR A 227 -3.90 15.85 -1.11
N ALA A 228 -3.41 14.63 -1.32
CA ALA A 228 -2.19 14.37 -2.09
C ALA A 228 -2.30 14.83 -3.56
N VAL A 229 -3.41 14.51 -4.23
CA VAL A 229 -3.66 14.96 -5.62
C VAL A 229 -3.81 16.48 -5.67
N ARG A 230 -4.49 17.07 -4.68
CA ARG A 230 -4.69 18.52 -4.57
C ARG A 230 -3.36 19.24 -4.38
N ALA A 231 -2.46 18.72 -3.54
CA ALA A 231 -1.12 19.28 -3.35
C ALA A 231 -0.34 19.37 -4.66
N LEU A 232 -0.33 18.28 -5.44
CA LEU A 232 0.35 18.22 -6.74
C LEU A 232 -0.30 19.16 -7.76
N ARG A 233 -1.63 19.17 -7.88
CA ARG A 233 -2.36 20.05 -8.80
C ARG A 233 -2.20 21.53 -8.46
N GLY A 234 -2.02 21.85 -7.18
CA GLY A 234 -1.79 23.21 -6.68
C GLY A 234 -0.35 23.69 -6.80
N THR A 235 0.55 22.90 -7.41
CA THR A 235 1.97 23.24 -7.52
C THR A 235 2.30 23.77 -8.91
N THR A 236 2.92 24.95 -8.99
CA THR A 236 3.38 25.55 -10.26
C THR A 236 4.34 24.62 -11.00
N GLY A 237 4.23 24.58 -12.33
CA GLY A 237 5.02 23.71 -13.20
C GLY A 237 4.46 22.30 -13.37
N VAL A 238 3.48 21.86 -12.56
CA VAL A 238 2.76 20.60 -12.78
C VAL A 238 1.66 20.79 -13.83
N THR A 239 1.69 20.01 -14.92
CA THR A 239 0.67 20.09 -15.98
C THR A 239 -0.47 19.09 -15.76
N ALA A 240 -0.14 17.85 -15.41
CA ALA A 240 -1.13 16.82 -15.13
C ALA A 240 -0.65 15.81 -14.08
N VAL A 241 -1.59 15.25 -13.33
CA VAL A 241 -1.34 14.23 -12.31
C VAL A 241 -1.97 12.91 -12.76
N LEU A 242 -1.14 11.90 -12.97
CA LEU A 242 -1.56 10.58 -13.44
C LEU A 242 -1.94 9.70 -12.26
N VAL A 243 -3.23 9.39 -12.14
CA VAL A 243 -3.77 8.50 -11.11
C VAL A 243 -3.95 7.08 -11.65
N GLY A 244 -3.14 6.13 -11.15
CA GLY A 244 -3.26 4.72 -11.50
C GLY A 244 -4.31 4.02 -10.66
N MET A 245 -5.52 3.83 -11.19
CA MET A 245 -6.67 3.31 -10.44
C MET A 245 -7.22 2.01 -11.03
N ARG A 246 -7.44 1.00 -10.17
CA ARG A 246 -8.02 -0.30 -10.55
C ARG A 246 -9.42 -0.54 -9.99
N GLN A 247 -9.93 0.38 -9.16
CA GLN A 247 -11.22 0.25 -8.48
C GLN A 247 -12.04 1.52 -8.72
N LYS A 248 -13.34 1.35 -9.02
CA LYS A 248 -14.26 2.46 -9.27
C LYS A 248 -14.35 3.43 -8.09
N ALA A 249 -14.28 2.91 -6.86
CA ALA A 249 -14.32 3.73 -5.64
C ALA A 249 -13.20 4.80 -5.62
N TYR A 250 -11.96 4.44 -5.99
CA TYR A 250 -10.85 5.39 -6.05
C TYR A 250 -11.02 6.45 -7.14
N VAL A 251 -11.60 6.07 -8.28
CA VAL A 251 -11.92 7.03 -9.36
C VAL A 251 -12.92 8.06 -8.86
N ASN A 252 -14.00 7.59 -8.22
CA ASN A 252 -15.04 8.47 -7.68
C ASN A 252 -14.50 9.40 -6.59
N ASP A 253 -13.62 8.91 -5.72
CA ASP A 253 -12.97 9.70 -4.68
C ASP A 253 -12.15 10.87 -5.27
N VAL A 254 -11.29 10.61 -6.24
CA VAL A 254 -10.49 11.69 -6.85
C VAL A 254 -11.38 12.65 -7.64
N LEU A 255 -12.37 12.16 -8.39
CA LEU A 255 -13.31 13.02 -9.12
C LEU A 255 -14.08 13.95 -8.17
N ALA A 256 -14.51 13.47 -7.00
CA ALA A 256 -15.15 14.30 -5.99
C ALA A 256 -14.23 15.43 -5.50
N GLY A 257 -12.93 15.15 -5.31
CA GLY A 257 -11.95 16.18 -4.96
C GLY A 257 -11.67 17.20 -6.07
N LEU A 258 -11.86 16.85 -7.35
CA LEU A 258 -11.62 17.76 -8.48
C LEU A 258 -12.65 18.89 -8.58
N ILE A 259 -13.83 18.74 -7.96
CA ILE A 259 -14.90 19.75 -7.93
C ILE A 259 -14.40 21.06 -7.28
N HIS A 260 -13.47 20.95 -6.34
CA HIS A 260 -12.91 22.11 -5.65
C HIS A 260 -11.67 22.63 -6.40
N PRO A 261 -11.70 23.83 -6.99
CA PRO A 261 -10.55 24.39 -7.68
C PRO A 261 -9.39 24.65 -6.71
N ILE A 262 -8.18 24.66 -7.24
CA ILE A 262 -6.98 25.10 -6.55
C ILE A 262 -6.13 25.92 -7.52
N THR A 263 -5.65 27.07 -7.08
CA THR A 263 -4.77 27.92 -7.89
C THR A 263 -3.33 27.41 -7.73
N PRO A 264 -2.62 27.11 -8.84
CA PRO A 264 -1.22 26.73 -8.78
C PRO A 264 -0.36 27.84 -8.15
N GLN A 265 0.51 27.46 -7.21
CA GLN A 265 1.49 28.33 -6.57
C GLN A 265 2.82 27.57 -6.44
N PRO A 266 3.98 28.24 -6.30
CA PRO A 266 5.28 27.57 -6.19
C PRO A 266 5.37 26.58 -5.03
N ARG A 267 4.78 26.93 -3.87
CA ARG A 267 4.66 26.09 -2.66
C ARG A 267 5.98 25.44 -2.18
N GLU A 268 7.13 26.05 -2.52
CA GLU A 268 8.46 25.48 -2.22
C GLU A 268 8.64 25.21 -0.73
N THR A 269 8.25 26.16 0.14
CA THR A 269 8.35 26.01 1.60
C THR A 269 7.53 24.84 2.12
N ALA A 270 6.30 24.64 1.62
CA ALA A 270 5.45 23.53 2.03
C ALA A 270 6.05 22.18 1.60
N TRP A 271 6.56 22.08 0.37
CA TRP A 271 7.25 20.87 -0.11
C TRP A 271 8.57 20.59 0.62
N GLN A 272 9.31 21.61 1.04
CA GLN A 272 10.50 21.43 1.91
C GLN A 272 10.12 20.88 3.29
N GLN A 273 9.02 21.35 3.89
CA GLN A 273 8.54 20.80 5.16
C GLN A 273 8.19 19.32 5.05
N MET A 274 7.63 18.89 3.92
CA MET A 274 7.34 17.47 3.66
C MET A 274 8.61 16.64 3.46
N ARG A 275 9.67 17.21 2.87
CA ARG A 275 10.96 16.51 2.63
C ARG A 275 11.62 16.00 3.91
N HIS A 276 11.58 16.76 4.99
CA HIS A 276 12.27 16.43 6.24
C HIS A 276 11.59 15.31 7.05
N ARG A 277 10.48 14.76 6.57
CA ARG A 277 9.60 13.86 7.33
C ARG A 277 9.38 12.51 6.65
N GLY A 278 10.05 12.26 5.52
CA GLY A 278 10.06 10.98 4.80
C GLY A 278 11.27 10.12 5.10
#